data_AF-A0A8S0P778-F1
#
_entry.id   AF-A0A8S0P778-F1
#
_cell.length_a   1.000
_cell.length_b   1.000
_cell.length_c   1.000
_cell.angle_alpha   90.00
_cell.angle_beta   90.00
_cell.angle_gamma   90.00
#
_symmetry.space_group_name_H-M   'P 1'
#
loop_
_entity.id
_entity.type
_entity.pdbx_description
1 polymer ?
#
loop_
_entity_poly.entity_id
_entity_poly.type
_entity_poly.pdbx_seq_one_letter_code
_entity_poly.pdbx_strand_id
1 'polypeptide(L)'
;MDFGRLVTVEFLCDLLLDENQPISERFRAFRLTGIDHHPHALNSLIKGMRDDSNLLACEAAYILGRMQKPDAIPALEAVVEDLSLHPIVRLNVSCF
;
A
#
# COMPACT_ATOMS: atom_id res chain seq x y z
N MET A 1 -1.46 2.28 -26.59
CA MET A 1 -0.66 1.62 -25.55
C MET A 1 0.20 2.69 -24.93
N ASP A 2 -0.03 3.01 -23.65
CA ASP A 2 0.47 4.25 -23.03
C ASP A 2 1.66 3.93 -22.11
N PHE A 3 2.83 3.74 -22.73
CA PHE A 3 4.06 3.32 -22.05
C PHE A 3 4.53 4.30 -20.97
N GLY A 4 4.25 5.60 -21.12
CA GLY A 4 4.62 6.61 -20.11
C GLY A 4 3.89 6.44 -18.78
N ARG A 5 2.63 5.98 -18.82
CA ARG A 5 1.83 5.75 -17.61
C ARG A 5 2.29 4.51 -16.83
N LEU A 6 2.77 3.47 -17.52
CA LEU A 6 3.29 2.24 -16.90
C LEU A 6 4.58 2.52 -16.10
N VAL A 7 5.55 3.18 -16.73
CA VAL A 7 6.83 3.57 -16.08
C VAL A 7 6.60 4.46 -14.86
N THR A 8 5.57 5.31 -14.91
CA THR A 8 5.22 6.20 -13.79
C THR A 8 4.69 5.42 -12.58
N VAL A 9 3.88 4.37 -12.79
CA VAL A 9 3.33 3.58 -11.70
C VAL A 9 4.40 2.75 -11.00
N GLU A 10 5.29 2.11 -11.75
CA GLU A 10 6.41 1.34 -11.18
C GLU A 10 7.31 2.23 -10.33
N PHE A 11 7.71 3.40 -10.85
CA PHE A 11 8.49 4.37 -10.09
C PHE A 11 7.82 4.77 -8.77
N LEU A 12 6.51 5.00 -8.78
CA LEU A 12 5.78 5.36 -7.55
C LEU A 12 5.67 4.16 -6.59
N CYS A 13 5.48 2.96 -7.11
CA CYS A 13 5.51 1.71 -6.33
C CYS A 13 6.85 1.49 -5.63
N ASP A 14 7.95 1.87 -6.29
CA ASP A 14 9.29 1.80 -5.72
C ASP A 14 9.51 2.92 -4.69
N LEU A 15 9.10 4.16 -5.01
CA LEU A 15 9.18 5.31 -4.10
C LEU A 15 8.42 5.07 -2.78
N LEU A 16 7.27 4.40 -2.84
CA LEU A 16 6.50 4.01 -1.65
C LEU A 16 7.34 3.18 -0.66
N LEU A 17 8.20 2.31 -1.18
CA LEU A 17 8.99 1.35 -0.41
C LEU A 17 10.42 1.82 -0.12
N ASP A 18 10.84 2.97 -0.65
CA ASP A 18 12.19 3.49 -0.43
C ASP A 18 12.30 4.17 0.94
N GLU A 19 12.79 3.41 1.93
CA GLU A 19 13.04 3.88 3.29
C GLU A 19 14.07 5.01 3.39
N ASN A 20 14.85 5.27 2.33
CA ASN A 20 15.79 6.39 2.29
C ASN A 20 15.11 7.73 1.96
N GLN A 21 13.85 7.71 1.54
CA GLN A 21 13.11 8.91 1.18
C GLN A 21 12.35 9.50 2.37
N PRO A 22 12.11 10.82 2.38
CA PRO A 22 11.27 11.44 3.39
C PRO A 22 9.87 10.82 3.41
N ILE A 23 9.33 10.58 4.61
CA ILE A 23 7.96 10.05 4.78
C ILE A 23 6.93 10.87 3.99
N SER A 24 7.12 12.18 3.88
CA SER A 24 6.22 13.05 3.10
C SER A 24 6.21 12.75 1.60
N GLU A 25 7.33 12.33 1.02
CA GLU A 25 7.45 11.96 -0.40
C GLU A 25 6.86 10.58 -0.65
N ARG A 26 7.18 9.62 0.24
CA ARG A 26 6.59 8.29 0.26
C ARG A 26 5.06 8.38 0.41
N PHE A 27 4.57 9.20 1.33
CA PHE A 27 3.13 9.42 1.53
C PHE A 27 2.45 10.04 0.31
N ARG A 28 3.11 10.98 -0.37
CA ARG A 28 2.58 11.56 -1.62
C ARG A 28 2.43 10.52 -2.71
N ALA A 29 3.33 9.53 -2.80
CA ALA A 29 3.21 8.46 -3.78
C ALA A 29 1.90 7.65 -3.63
N PHE A 30 1.40 7.46 -2.39
CA PHE A 30 0.09 6.81 -2.14
C PHE A 30 -1.08 7.65 -2.68
N ARG A 31 -0.97 8.98 -2.60
CA ARG A 31 -2.06 9.94 -2.86
C ARG A 31 -2.14 10.38 -4.32
N LEU A 32 -1.07 10.21 -5.09
CA LEU A 32 -0.95 10.76 -6.43
C LEU A 32 -1.53 9.86 -7.53
N THR A 33 -2.06 8.67 -7.22
CA THR A 33 -2.45 7.72 -8.28
C THR A 33 -3.67 6.83 -8.00
N GLY A 34 -4.48 6.61 -9.04
CA GLY A 34 -5.38 5.46 -9.19
C GLY A 34 -4.59 4.24 -9.68
N ILE A 35 -3.78 3.68 -8.77
CA ILE A 35 -2.89 2.53 -8.98
C ILE A 35 -3.59 1.17 -8.84
N ASP A 36 -4.87 1.18 -8.47
CA ASP A 36 -5.72 0.03 -8.16
C ASP A 36 -5.88 -1.00 -9.29
N HIS A 37 -5.39 -0.69 -10.48
CA HIS A 37 -5.44 -1.58 -11.65
C HIS A 37 -4.06 -2.09 -12.09
N HIS A 38 -2.97 -1.69 -11.45
CA HIS A 38 -1.63 -2.11 -11.84
C HIS A 38 -1.11 -3.29 -10.99
N PRO A 39 -0.56 -4.36 -11.59
CA PRO A 39 -0.05 -5.51 -10.84
C PRO A 39 1.04 -5.16 -9.81
N HIS A 40 1.94 -4.23 -10.13
CA HIS A 40 2.97 -3.78 -9.18
C HIS A 40 2.39 -3.09 -7.94
N ALA A 41 1.25 -2.41 -8.08
CA ALA A 41 0.63 -1.71 -6.97
C ALA A 41 0.17 -2.68 -5.88
N LEU A 42 -0.44 -3.80 -6.25
CA LEU A 42 -0.88 -4.82 -5.29
C LEU A 42 0.29 -5.28 -4.42
N ASN A 43 1.40 -5.68 -5.04
CA ASN A 43 2.58 -6.16 -4.33
C ASN A 43 3.23 -5.07 -3.46
N SER A 44 3.33 -3.84 -3.95
CA SER A 44 3.90 -2.74 -3.18
C SER A 44 3.03 -2.34 -2.00
N LEU A 45 1.71 -2.35 -2.16
CA LEU A 45 0.77 -2.07 -1.06
C LEU A 45 0.81 -3.16 0.00
N ILE A 46 0.86 -4.44 -0.40
CA ILE A 46 1.00 -5.57 0.53
C ILE A 46 2.26 -5.41 1.39
N LYS A 47 3.40 -5.06 0.78
CA LYS A 47 4.63 -4.76 1.51
C LYS A 47 4.50 -3.53 2.40
N GLY A 48 3.89 -2.48 1.87
CA GLY A 48 3.69 -1.20 2.58
C GLY A 48 2.87 -1.33 3.86
N MET A 49 1.97 -2.31 3.99
CA MET A 49 1.22 -2.56 5.22
C MET A 49 2.10 -2.93 6.43
N ARG A 50 3.38 -3.26 6.20
CA ARG A 50 4.36 -3.60 7.24
C ARG A 50 5.48 -2.56 7.35
N ASP A 51 5.24 -1.34 6.85
CA ASP A 51 6.18 -0.25 7.02
C ASP A 51 6.40 0.10 8.50
N ASP A 52 7.63 0.47 8.87
CA ASP A 52 7.97 0.94 10.21
C ASP A 52 7.17 2.19 10.62
N SER A 53 6.76 3.00 9.65
CA SER A 53 5.82 4.09 9.86
C SER A 53 4.39 3.57 9.90
N ASN A 54 3.79 3.59 11.09
CA ASN A 54 2.36 3.30 11.28
C ASN A 54 1.45 4.13 10.37
N LEU A 55 1.87 5.35 9.98
CA LEU A 55 1.14 6.21 9.05
C LEU A 55 1.15 5.65 7.62
N LEU A 56 2.29 5.16 7.14
CA LEU A 56 2.40 4.59 5.80
C LEU A 56 1.76 3.19 5.77
N ALA A 57 1.96 2.40 6.82
CA ALA A 57 1.34 1.09 6.97
C ALA A 57 -0.19 1.15 6.97
N CYS A 58 -0.79 2.08 7.72
CA CYS A 58 -2.24 2.21 7.72
C CYS A 58 -2.79 2.73 6.39
N GLU A 59 -2.09 3.65 5.71
CA GLU A 59 -2.49 4.15 4.39
C GLU A 59 -2.44 3.03 3.34
N ALA A 60 -1.38 2.20 3.37
CA ALA A 60 -1.26 1.04 2.49
C ALA A 60 -2.41 0.04 2.69
N ALA A 61 -2.74 -0.28 3.96
CA ALA A 61 -3.82 -1.20 4.30
C ALA A 61 -5.18 -0.66 3.83
N TYR A 62 -5.42 0.64 4.04
CA TYR A 62 -6.63 1.32 3.57
C TYR A 62 -6.77 1.24 2.04
N ILE A 63 -5.72 1.59 1.30
CA ILE A 63 -5.74 1.57 -0.17
C ILE A 63 -5.93 0.15 -0.69
N LEU A 64 -5.24 -0.84 -0.10
CA LEU A 64 -5.36 -2.23 -0.49
C LEU A 64 -6.79 -2.76 -0.29
N GLY A 65 -7.45 -2.43 0.83
CA GLY A 65 -8.85 -2.77 1.06
C GLY A 65 -9.80 -2.10 0.05
N ARG A 66 -9.52 -0.86 -0.35
CA ARG A 66 -10.27 -0.12 -1.38
C ARG A 66 -10.15 -0.72 -2.78
N MET A 67 -9.09 -1.49 -3.07
CA MET A 67 -8.92 -2.13 -4.38
C MET A 67 -9.89 -3.28 -4.65
N GLN A 68 -10.50 -3.86 -3.60
CA GLN A 68 -11.50 -4.92 -3.72
C GLN A 68 -11.02 -6.11 -4.59
N LYS A 69 -9.73 -6.47 -4.45
CA LYS A 69 -9.10 -7.57 -5.17
C LYS A 69 -9.12 -8.83 -4.30
N PRO A 70 -9.65 -9.96 -4.78
CA PRO A 70 -9.59 -11.23 -4.04
C PRO A 70 -8.17 -11.62 -3.64
N ASP A 71 -7.20 -11.34 -4.51
CA ASP A 71 -5.78 -11.64 -4.29
C ASP A 71 -5.17 -10.88 -3.09
N ALA A 72 -5.82 -9.80 -2.62
CA ALA A 72 -5.39 -9.04 -1.45
C ALA A 72 -5.90 -9.64 -0.13
N ILE A 73 -6.95 -10.46 -0.15
CA ILE A 73 -7.64 -10.96 1.05
C ILE A 73 -6.67 -11.68 2.01
N PRO A 74 -5.83 -12.63 1.55
CA PRO A 74 -4.93 -13.33 2.48
C PRO A 74 -3.94 -12.39 3.18
N ALA A 75 -3.49 -11.33 2.50
CA ALA A 75 -2.59 -10.35 3.09
C ALA A 75 -3.30 -9.45 4.10
N LEU A 76 -4.56 -9.08 3.82
CA LEU A 76 -5.39 -8.27 4.71
C LEU A 76 -5.75 -9.04 6.00
N GLU A 77 -6.15 -10.32 5.88
CA GLU A 77 -6.39 -11.22 7.02
C GLU A 77 -5.15 -11.35 7.91
N ALA A 78 -3.98 -11.59 7.30
CA ALA A 78 -2.72 -11.70 8.03
C ALA A 78 -2.36 -10.42 8.82
N VAL A 79 -2.72 -9.24 8.32
CA VAL A 79 -2.51 -7.98 9.06
C VAL A 79 -3.47 -7.87 10.24
N VAL A 80 -4.75 -8.21 10.07
CA VAL A 80 -5.76 -8.16 11.15
C VAL A 80 -5.38 -9.07 12.32
N GLU A 81 -4.89 -10.26 12.02
CA GLU A 81 -4.52 -11.27 13.01
C GLU A 81 -3.18 -10.99 13.72
N ASP A 82 -2.32 -10.15 13.13
CA ASP A 82 -0.99 -9.86 13.66
C ASP A 82 -1.02 -8.83 14.80
N LEU A 83 -1.12 -9.34 16.03
CA LEU A 83 -1.17 -8.52 17.25
C LEU A 83 0.10 -7.70 17.51
N SER A 84 1.20 -7.98 16.80
CA SER A 84 2.44 -7.19 16.90
C SER A 84 2.33 -5.84 16.18
N LEU A 85 1.41 -5.72 15.22
CA LEU A 85 1.18 -4.47 14.49
C LEU A 85 0.39 -3.46 15.32
N HIS A 86 0.68 -2.19 15.09
CA HIS A 86 -0.04 -1.09 15.74
C HIS A 86 -1.54 -1.17 15.43
N PRO A 87 -2.43 -0.96 16.42
CA PRO A 87 -3.89 -1.10 16.23
C PRO A 87 -4.47 -0.33 15.05
N ILE A 88 -3.90 0.84 14.73
CA ILE A 88 -4.35 1.66 13.58
C ILE A 88 -4.18 0.96 12.22
N VAL A 89 -3.14 0.13 12.08
CA VAL A 89 -2.89 -0.61 10.84
C VAL A 89 -3.97 -1.67 10.67
N ARG A 90 -4.31 -2.36 11.76
CA ARG A 90 -5.32 -3.43 11.81
C ARG A 90 -6.76 -2.94 11.65
N LEU A 91 -7.06 -1.75 12.17
CA LEU A 91 -8.41 -1.16 12.09
C LEU A 91 -8.78 -0.77 10.65
N ASN A 92 -7.84 -0.24 9.87
CA ASN A 92 -8.10 0.22 8.51
C ASN A 92 -8.28 -0.93 7.51
N VAL A 93 -7.97 -2.16 7.93
CA VAL A 93 -8.28 -3.35 7.18
C VAL A 93 -9.79 -3.64 7.29
N SER A 94 -10.48 -3.43 8.41
CA SER A 94 -11.91 -3.81 8.58
C SER A 94 -12.96 -3.12 7.66
N CYS A 95 -12.53 -2.31 6.68
CA CYS A 95 -13.39 -1.64 5.70
C CYS A 95 -13.39 -2.27 4.29
N PHE A 96 -12.80 -3.46 4.08
CA PHE A 96 -12.82 -4.18 2.79
C PHE A 96 -14.01 -5.13 2.64
#